data_AF-A0A4U1EQ20-F1
#
_entry.id   AF-A0A4U1EQ20-F1
#
_cell.length_a   1.000
_cell.length_b   1.000
_cell.length_c   1.000
_cell.angle_alpha   90.00
_cell.angle_beta   90.00
_cell.angle_gamma   90.00
#
_symmetry.space_group_name_H-M   'P 1'
#
loop_
_entity.id
_entity.type
_entity.pdbx_description
1 polymer ?
#
loop_
_entity_poly.entity_id
_entity_poly.type
_entity_poly.pdbx_seq_one_letter_code
_entity_poly.pdbx_strand_id
1 'polypeptide(L)'
;MPLPSATLPAPPSQLRQSYHPDCGAAINSHFTLELHASFVCLNAAIYLYRDDVALKHFMWFFVRRSHEHSGRAQGLMRLQNQRGGRLNFQDIRKPGSDN
;
A
#
# COMPACT_ATOMS: atom_id res chain seq x y z
N MET A 1 10.92 -2.51 -40.91
CA MET A 1 10.84 -2.30 -39.44
C MET A 1 9.40 -1.92 -39.11
N PRO A 2 8.59 -2.76 -38.45
CA PRO A 2 7.28 -2.33 -37.98
C PRO A 2 7.43 -1.49 -36.70
N LEU A 3 6.66 -0.40 -36.59
CA LEU A 3 6.58 0.41 -35.36
C LEU A 3 6.06 -0.43 -34.19
N PRO A 4 6.48 -0.14 -32.94
CA PRO A 4 5.91 -0.79 -31.77
C PRO A 4 4.41 -0.48 -31.69
N SER A 5 3.60 -1.54 -31.68
CA SER A 5 2.15 -1.45 -31.50
C SER A 5 1.84 -0.64 -30.25
N ALA A 6 1.15 0.47 -30.43
CA ALA A 6 0.66 1.29 -29.33
C ALA A 6 -0.20 0.41 -28.43
N THR A 7 0.23 0.21 -27.19
CA THR A 7 -0.51 -0.51 -26.16
C THR A 7 -1.80 0.26 -25.90
N LEU A 8 -2.89 -0.16 -26.53
CA LEU A 8 -4.20 0.44 -26.30
C LEU A 8 -4.53 0.28 -24.81
N PRO A 9 -4.97 1.36 -24.12
CA PRO A 9 -5.37 1.26 -22.73
C PRO A 9 -6.51 0.26 -22.62
N ALA A 10 -6.35 -0.71 -21.71
CA ALA A 10 -7.32 -1.77 -21.53
C ALA A 10 -8.72 -1.18 -21.25
N PRO A 11 -9.79 -1.79 -21.78
CA PRO A 11 -11.13 -1.24 -21.69
C PRO A 11 -11.55 -1.04 -20.22
N PRO A 12 -12.38 0.00 -19.95
CA PRO A 12 -12.91 0.24 -18.61
C PRO A 12 -13.72 -0.98 -18.16
N SER A 13 -13.64 -1.29 -16.87
CA SER A 13 -14.38 -2.43 -16.33
C SER A 13 -15.89 -2.21 -16.45
N GLN A 14 -16.64 -3.28 -16.72
CA GLN A 14 -18.10 -3.24 -16.85
C GLN A 14 -18.81 -2.85 -15.53
N LEU A 15 -18.10 -2.95 -14.39
CA LEU A 15 -18.59 -2.59 -13.06
C LEU A 15 -18.36 -1.11 -12.70
N ARG A 16 -17.63 -0.35 -13.52
CA ARG A 16 -17.29 1.04 -13.21
C ARG A 16 -18.46 1.97 -13.54
N GLN A 17 -19.37 2.13 -12.60
CA GLN A 17 -20.50 3.06 -12.67
C GLN A 17 -20.26 4.25 -11.73
N SER A 18 -20.34 5.47 -12.26
CA SER A 18 -20.19 6.74 -11.50
C SER A 18 -18.91 6.85 -10.65
N TYR A 19 -17.81 6.22 -11.07
CA TYR A 19 -16.55 6.22 -10.32
C TYR A 19 -15.54 7.16 -10.99
N HIS A 20 -15.34 8.35 -10.42
CA HIS A 20 -14.44 9.36 -10.98
C HIS A 20 -12.98 8.86 -10.98
N PRO A 21 -12.18 9.13 -12.03
CA PRO A 21 -10.77 8.73 -12.06
C PRO A 21 -9.97 9.23 -10.85
N ASP A 22 -10.26 10.44 -10.35
CA ASP A 22 -9.57 11.00 -9.18
C ASP A 22 -9.86 10.20 -7.90
N CYS A 23 -11.07 9.65 -7.75
CA CYS A 23 -11.37 8.76 -6.63
C CYS A 23 -10.52 7.48 -6.69
N GLY A 24 -10.31 6.95 -7.91
CA GLY A 24 -9.41 5.82 -8.16
C GLY A 24 -7.96 6.13 -7.83
N ALA A 25 -7.49 7.31 -8.21
CA ALA A 25 -6.14 7.76 -7.89
C ALA A 25 -5.95 7.99 -6.39
N ALA A 26 -6.93 8.59 -5.72
CA ALA A 26 -6.90 8.81 -4.28
C ALA A 26 -6.87 7.49 -3.49
N ILE A 27 -7.68 6.50 -3.87
CA ILE A 27 -7.66 5.17 -3.24
C ILE A 27 -6.32 4.47 -3.47
N ASN A 28 -5.74 4.55 -4.68
CA ASN A 28 -4.42 3.97 -4.95
C ASN A 28 -3.30 4.63 -4.14
N SER A 29 -3.35 5.96 -4.00
CA SER A 29 -2.41 6.71 -3.15
C SER A 29 -2.55 6.30 -1.69
N HIS A 30 -3.79 6.25 -1.18
CA HIS A 30 -4.05 5.89 0.21
C HIS A 30 -3.70 4.43 0.52
N PHE A 31 -3.95 3.51 -0.42
CA PHE A 31 -3.50 2.12 -0.34
C PHE A 31 -1.98 2.00 -0.19
N THR A 32 -1.23 2.77 -1.00
CA THR A 32 0.24 2.80 -0.94
C THR A 32 0.71 3.37 0.40
N LEU A 33 0.08 4.44 0.90
CA LEU A 33 0.41 5.04 2.20
C LEU A 33 0.17 4.08 3.35
N GLU A 34 -0.94 3.35 3.36
CA GLU A 34 -1.24 2.34 4.39
C GLU A 34 -0.23 1.18 4.36
N LEU A 35 0.18 0.71 3.19
CA LEU A 35 1.25 -0.30 3.10
C LEU A 35 2.60 0.23 3.59
N HIS A 36 2.97 1.47 3.23
CA HIS A 36 4.19 2.10 3.72
C HIS A 36 4.16 2.28 5.25
N ALA A 37 3.04 2.73 5.82
CA ALA A 37 2.87 2.85 7.27
C ALA A 37 2.99 1.49 7.97
N SER A 38 2.42 0.44 7.39
CA SER A 38 2.59 -0.93 7.87
C SER A 38 4.06 -1.34 7.91
N PHE A 39 4.80 -1.07 6.84
CA PHE A 39 6.22 -1.40 6.74
C PHE A 39 7.08 -0.61 7.73
N VAL A 40 6.82 0.69 7.90
CA VAL A 40 7.51 1.53 8.91
C VAL A 40 7.27 1.00 10.32
N CYS A 41 6.03 0.61 10.65
CA CYS A 41 5.72 0.03 11.96
C CYS A 41 6.46 -1.30 12.17
N LEU A 42 6.49 -2.17 11.16
CA LEU A 42 7.22 -3.43 11.25
C LEU A 42 8.73 -3.19 11.43
N ASN A 43 9.31 -2.24 10.70
CA ASN A 43 10.72 -1.87 10.83
C ASN A 43 11.03 -1.36 12.26
N ALA A 44 10.15 -0.54 12.84
CA ALA A 44 10.29 -0.09 14.22
C ALA A 44 10.19 -1.25 15.22
N ALA A 45 9.28 -2.21 15.01
CA ALA A 45 9.17 -3.39 15.84
C ALA A 45 10.46 -4.24 15.81
N ILE A 46 11.04 -4.43 14.62
CA ILE A 46 12.30 -5.17 14.44
C ILE A 46 13.45 -4.46 15.17
N TYR A 47 13.55 -3.14 15.05
CA TYR A 47 14.55 -2.35 15.76
C TYR A 47 14.45 -2.53 17.28
N LEU A 48 13.24 -2.49 17.84
CA LEU A 48 12.98 -2.65 19.28
C LEU A 48 13.18 -4.10 19.78
N TYR A 49 13.13 -5.09 18.89
CA TYR A 49 13.39 -6.49 19.25
C TYR A 49 14.88 -6.79 19.41
N ARG A 50 15.77 -5.98 18.84
CA ARG A 50 17.21 -6.23 18.91
C ARG A 50 17.70 -6.27 20.37
N ASP A 51 18.63 -7.18 20.63
CA ASP A 51 19.12 -7.45 21.99
C ASP A 51 19.85 -6.25 22.62
N ASP A 52 20.37 -5.33 21.82
CA ASP A 52 21.01 -4.08 22.23
C ASP A 52 20.01 -2.97 22.64
N VAL A 53 18.74 -3.03 22.22
CA VAL A 53 17.71 -2.04 22.56
C VAL A 53 16.82 -2.51 23.72
N ALA A 54 16.65 -3.83 23.89
CA ALA A 54 15.97 -4.48 25.02
C ALA A 54 14.51 -4.04 25.32
N LEU A 55 13.81 -3.41 24.36
CA LEU A 55 12.41 -2.95 24.48
C LEU A 55 11.41 -3.95 23.87
N LYS A 56 11.65 -5.25 24.07
CA LYS A 56 10.87 -6.35 23.45
C LYS A 56 9.36 -6.29 23.74
N HIS A 57 8.96 -5.72 24.88
CA HIS A 57 7.54 -5.55 25.22
C HIS A 57 6.86 -4.45 24.38
N PHE A 58 7.61 -3.41 24.00
CA PHE A 58 7.10 -2.30 23.19
C PHE A 58 6.96 -2.67 21.71
N MET A 59 7.68 -3.68 21.24
CA MET A 59 7.60 -4.14 19.84
C MET A 59 6.18 -4.56 19.45
N TRP A 60 5.42 -5.17 20.37
CA TRP A 60 4.07 -5.68 20.12
C TRP A 60 3.09 -4.58 19.74
N PHE A 61 3.29 -3.37 20.26
CA PHE A 61 2.51 -2.20 19.87
C PHE A 61 2.69 -1.90 18.38
N PHE A 62 3.92 -1.90 17.90
CA PHE A 62 4.25 -1.64 16.50
C PHE A 62 3.84 -2.79 15.58
N VAL A 63 3.97 -4.05 16.00
CA VAL A 63 3.43 -5.21 15.27
C VAL A 63 1.92 -5.08 15.11
N ARG A 64 1.18 -4.76 16.19
CA ARG A 64 -0.27 -4.58 16.12
C ARG A 64 -0.66 -3.45 15.17
N ARG A 65 0.04 -2.31 15.23
CA ARG A 65 -0.18 -1.17 14.34
C ARG A 65 0.10 -1.53 12.87
N SER A 66 1.17 -2.30 12.61
CA SER A 66 1.50 -2.81 11.28
C SER A 66 0.34 -3.64 10.71
N HIS A 67 -0.20 -4.58 11.49
CA HIS A 67 -1.36 -5.37 11.09
C HIS A 67 -2.61 -4.52 10.81
N GLU A 68 -2.85 -3.49 11.63
CA GLU A 68 -3.99 -2.58 11.42
C GLU A 68 -3.88 -1.85 10.07
N HIS A 69 -2.71 -1.30 9.75
CA HIS A 69 -2.45 -0.64 8.47
C HIS A 69 -2.56 -1.61 7.28
N SER A 70 -2.03 -2.83 7.40
CA SER A 70 -2.21 -3.88 6.39
C SER A 70 -3.69 -4.24 6.19
N GLY A 71 -4.47 -4.30 7.26
CA GLY A 71 -5.91 -4.54 7.22
C GLY A 71 -6.66 -3.42 6.49
N ARG A 72 -6.30 -2.16 6.73
CA ARG A 72 -6.84 -1.00 6.00
C ARG A 72 -6.48 -1.05 4.52
N ALA A 73 -5.24 -1.35 4.18
CA ALA A 73 -4.81 -1.53 2.78
C ALA A 73 -5.62 -2.63 2.08
N GLN A 74 -5.86 -3.77 2.75
CA GLN A 74 -6.70 -4.84 2.20
C GLN A 74 -8.16 -4.39 2.01
N GLY A 75 -8.69 -3.56 2.92
CA GLY A 75 -10.00 -2.93 2.79
C GLY A 75 -10.10 -2.03 1.55
N LEU A 76 -9.09 -1.17 1.33
CA LEU A 76 -9.01 -0.29 0.16
C LEU A 76 -8.88 -1.07 -1.14
N MET A 77 -8.09 -2.14 -1.15
CA MET A 77 -8.00 -3.07 -2.28
C MET A 77 -9.37 -3.65 -2.65
N ARG A 78 -10.13 -4.12 -1.64
CA ARG A 78 -11.50 -4.62 -1.87
C ARG A 78 -12.41 -3.54 -2.43
N LEU A 79 -12.35 -2.33 -1.89
CA LEU A 79 -13.15 -1.19 -2.36
C LEU A 79 -12.82 -0.83 -3.82
N GLN A 80 -11.53 -0.77 -4.17
CA GLN A 80 -11.08 -0.47 -5.53
C GLN A 80 -11.61 -1.50 -6.53
N ASN A 81 -11.51 -2.79 -6.19
CA ASN A 81 -11.98 -3.88 -7.04
C ASN A 81 -13.51 -3.89 -7.18
N GLN A 82 -14.26 -3.63 -6.10
CA GLN A 82 -15.72 -3.53 -6.14
C GLN A 82 -16.22 -2.39 -7.02
N ARG A 83 -15.51 -1.25 -7.05
CA ARG A 83 -15.83 -0.10 -7.91
C ARG A 83 -15.34 -0.25 -9.35
N GLY A 84 -14.74 -1.39 -9.69
CA GLY A 84 -14.18 -1.63 -11.01
C GLY A 84 -12.92 -0.79 -11.32
N GLY A 85 -12.29 -0.22 -10.29
CA GLY A 85 -11.00 0.44 -10.38
C GLY A 85 -9.86 -0.57 -10.55
N ARG A 86 -8.66 -0.06 -10.87
CA ARG A 86 -7.43 -0.86 -10.89
C ARG A 86 -6.50 -0.38 -9.80
N LEU A 87 -5.90 -1.32 -9.07
CA LEU A 87 -4.80 -1.02 -8.16
C LEU A 87 -3.54 -0.74 -8.97
N ASN A 88 -2.84 0.33 -8.59
CA ASN A 88 -1.48 0.58 -9.04
C ASN A 88 -0.57 0.56 -7.82
N PHE A 89 0.36 -0.39 -7.81
CA PHE A 89 1.37 -0.48 -6.77
C PHE A 89 2.48 0.52 -7.11
N GLN A 90 2.67 1.52 -6.26
CA GLN A 90 3.90 2.31 -6.33
C GLN A 90 4.98 1.62 -5.49
N ASP A 91 6.23 1.75 -5.91
CA ASP A 91 7.36 1.19 -5.17
C ASP A 91 7.37 1.71 -3.74
N ILE A 92 7.30 0.79 -2.78
CA ILE A 92 7.45 1.10 -1.36
C ILE A 92 8.94 1.25 -1.11
N ARG A 93 9.41 2.50 -1.10
CA ARG A 93 10.81 2.81 -0.76
C ARG A 93 11.08 2.42 0.69
N LYS A 94 12.30 1.96 0.94
CA LYS A 94 12.77 1.71 2.30
C LYS A 94 12.67 3.02 3.10
N PRO A 95 12.06 3.04 4.29
CA PRO A 95 12.03 4.24 5.10
C PRO A 95 13.47 4.61 5.39
N GLY A 96 13.81 5.88 5.11
CA GLY A 96 15.18 6.36 5.05
C GLY A 96 16.00 5.90 6.25
N SER A 97 17.08 5.19 5.96
CA SER A 97 18.22 5.11 6.87
C SER A 97 18.99 6.41 6.62
N ASP A 98 18.55 7.50 7.27
CA ASP A 98 19.38 8.69 7.37
C ASP A 98 20.59 8.30 8.23
N ASN A 99 21.78 8.36 7.63
CA ASN A 99 23.05 8.02 8.28
C ASN A 99 23.63 9.26 8.96
#